data_AF-A0A0L0S2Z6-F1
#
_entry.id   AF-A0A0L0S2Z6-F1
#
_cell.length_a   1.000
_cell.length_b   1.000
_cell.length_c   1.000
_cell.angle_alpha   90.00
_cell.angle_beta   90.00
_cell.angle_gamma   90.00
#
_symmetry.space_group_name_H-M   'P 1'
#
loop_
_entity.id
_entity.type
_entity.pdbx_description
1 polymer ?
#
loop_
_entity_poly.entity_id
_entity_poly.type
_entity_poly.pdbx_seq_one_letter_code
_entity_poly.pdbx_strand_id
1 'polypeptide(L)'
;MATSSTSSPATEIRLWKTNAEREQVENLADLYAIIVTVDRLEKQYIRDSIPSSEYTPACTKLIAQFKTALNLVQDQVPSVEAFMKEYRLNCPLAANRLLKVGVPATVEHGGGLGGAGGGRDAGNSAKYVAETVQHFITVMDSVKLGLVAVDQLHPLLADLLPP
;
A
#
# COMPACT_ATOMS: atom_id res chain seq x y z
N MET A 1 51.96 35.68 -10.71
CA MET A 1 50.78 34.83 -10.93
C MET A 1 49.82 35.07 -9.78
N ALA A 2 48.77 35.87 -10.01
CA ALA A 2 47.76 36.15 -9.00
C ALA A 2 46.79 34.97 -8.94
N THR A 3 46.76 34.26 -7.81
CA THR A 3 45.70 33.30 -7.50
C THR A 3 44.46 34.10 -7.08
N SER A 4 43.55 34.34 -8.02
CA SER A 4 42.24 34.93 -7.74
C SER A 4 41.41 33.92 -6.95
N SER A 5 41.38 34.10 -5.63
CA SER A 5 40.44 33.48 -4.72
C SER A 5 39.03 33.98 -5.02
N THR A 6 38.21 33.18 -5.68
CA THR A 6 36.78 33.44 -5.85
C THR A 6 36.08 33.24 -4.51
N SER A 7 36.00 34.31 -3.71
CA SER A 7 35.16 34.36 -2.51
C SER A 7 33.69 34.44 -2.95
N SER A 8 32.95 33.33 -2.84
CA SER A 8 31.48 33.38 -2.92
C SER A 8 30.94 34.34 -1.84
N PRO A 9 29.96 35.21 -2.15
CA PRO A 9 29.54 36.25 -1.22
C PRO A 9 28.85 35.66 0.03
N ALA A 10 29.08 36.31 1.16
CA ALA A 10 28.56 36.02 2.50
C ALA A 10 27.06 36.32 2.65
N THR A 11 26.23 35.84 1.72
CA THR A 11 24.77 35.97 1.76
C THR A 11 24.11 34.62 1.93
N GLU A 12 23.25 34.49 2.94
CA GLU A 12 22.49 33.27 3.23
C GLU A 12 21.61 32.88 2.04
N ILE A 13 21.77 31.66 1.56
CA ILE A 13 21.02 31.13 0.42
C ILE A 13 19.68 30.62 0.93
N ARG A 14 18.58 31.15 0.39
CA ARG A 14 17.22 30.69 0.69
C ARG A 14 16.78 29.59 -0.27
N LEU A 15 16.08 28.60 0.26
CA LEU A 15 15.58 27.45 -0.50
C LEU A 15 14.43 27.81 -1.45
N TRP A 16 13.64 28.83 -1.11
CA TRP A 16 12.57 29.36 -1.96
C TRP A 16 12.55 30.90 -1.91
N LYS A 17 11.95 31.50 -2.93
CA LYS A 17 11.72 32.95 -3.02
C LYS A 17 10.24 33.30 -3.09
N THR A 18 9.39 32.39 -3.57
CA THR A 18 7.94 32.59 -3.67
C THR A 18 7.16 31.59 -2.80
N ASN A 19 5.88 31.90 -2.51
CA ASN A 19 5.00 30.98 -1.78
C ASN A 19 4.72 29.70 -2.57
N ALA A 20 4.63 29.77 -3.90
CA ALA A 20 4.41 28.60 -4.74
C ALA A 20 5.62 27.64 -4.72
N GLU A 21 6.84 28.18 -4.82
CA GLU A 21 8.07 27.39 -4.67
C GLU A 21 8.16 26.74 -3.28
N ARG A 22 7.74 27.47 -2.24
CA ARG A 22 7.71 26.93 -0.87
C ARG A 22 6.79 25.72 -0.76
N GLU A 23 5.56 25.83 -1.27
CA GLU A 23 4.59 24.73 -1.25
C GLU A 23 5.11 23.52 -2.02
N GLN A 24 5.74 23.75 -3.18
CA GLN A 24 6.38 22.68 -3.94
C GLN A 24 7.48 21.95 -3.14
N VAL A 25 8.34 22.72 -2.46
CA VAL A 25 9.39 22.15 -1.60
C VAL A 25 8.80 21.40 -0.41
N GLU A 26 7.72 21.90 0.20
CA GLU A 26 7.01 21.23 1.29
C GLU A 26 6.43 19.89 0.81
N ASN A 27 5.82 19.83 -0.37
CA ASN A 27 5.30 18.59 -0.96
C ASN A 27 6.42 17.55 -1.24
N LEU A 28 7.57 18.01 -1.74
CA LEU A 28 8.74 17.15 -1.94
C LEU A 28 9.31 16.66 -0.60
N ALA A 29 9.31 17.51 0.43
CA ALA A 29 9.76 17.15 1.77
C ALA A 29 8.84 16.09 2.42
N ASP A 30 7.52 16.18 2.21
CA ASP A 30 6.56 15.18 2.67
C ASP A 30 6.79 13.82 1.99
N LEU A 31 7.01 13.81 0.66
CA LEU A 31 7.36 12.58 -0.06
C LEU A 31 8.65 11.96 0.50
N TYR A 32 9.68 12.78 0.71
CA TYR A 32 10.95 12.36 1.31
C TYR A 32 10.73 11.74 2.71
N ALA A 33 9.97 12.42 3.56
CA ALA A 33 9.69 11.98 4.92
C ALA A 33 8.95 10.63 4.94
N ILE A 34 7.96 10.44 4.07
CA ILE A 34 7.21 9.18 3.96
C ILE A 34 8.15 8.04 3.56
N ILE A 35 8.99 8.22 2.53
CA ILE A 35 9.92 7.17 2.06
C ILE A 35 10.87 6.74 3.19
N VAL A 36 11.47 7.71 3.90
CA VAL A 36 12.37 7.42 5.02
C VAL A 36 11.64 6.71 6.15
N THR A 37 10.42 7.16 6.47
CA THR A 37 9.60 6.58 7.55
C THR A 37 9.24 5.13 7.26
N VAL A 38 8.84 4.81 6.02
CA VAL A 38 8.54 3.43 5.60
C VAL A 38 9.78 2.54 5.74
N ASP A 39 10.96 3.01 5.33
CA ASP A 39 12.20 2.23 5.45
C ASP A 39 12.55 1.93 6.91
N ARG A 40 12.32 2.89 7.81
CA ARG A 40 12.53 2.71 9.26
C ARG A 40 11.50 1.75 9.87
N LEU A 41 10.23 1.87 9.47
CA LEU A 41 9.16 0.98 9.91
C LEU A 41 9.46 -0.47 9.50
N GLU A 42 9.85 -0.71 8.24
CA GLU A 42 10.26 -2.04 7.76
C GLU A 42 11.45 -2.58 8.56
N LYS A 43 12.48 -1.75 8.82
CA LYS A 43 13.63 -2.16 9.64
C LYS A 43 13.24 -2.58 11.06
N GLN A 44 12.32 -1.85 11.69
CA GLN A 44 11.86 -2.17 13.04
C GLN A 44 11.02 -3.45 13.06
N TYR A 45 10.18 -3.65 12.05
CA TYR A 45 9.40 -4.89 11.91
C TYR A 45 10.31 -6.11 11.67
N ILE A 46 11.31 -6.01 10.79
CA ILE A 46 12.30 -7.08 10.55
C ILE A 46 13.10 -7.43 11.82
N ARG A 47 13.31 -6.44 12.69
CA ARG A 47 13.99 -6.60 13.99
C ARG A 47 13.05 -7.02 15.12
N ASP A 48 11.81 -7.39 14.79
CA ASP A 48 10.78 -7.80 15.75
C ASP A 48 10.56 -6.78 16.87
N SER A 49 10.78 -5.49 16.58
CA SER A 49 10.64 -4.40 17.56
C SER A 49 9.22 -3.85 17.63
N ILE A 50 8.36 -4.21 16.66
CA ILE A 50 6.97 -3.78 16.56
C ILE A 50 6.14 -5.01 16.14
N PRO A 51 5.03 -5.32 16.83
CA PRO A 51 4.19 -6.46 16.49
C PRO A 51 3.43 -6.25 15.18
N SER A 52 3.07 -7.35 14.50
CA SER A 52 2.33 -7.33 13.23
C SER A 52 1.00 -6.57 13.29
N SER A 53 0.34 -6.57 14.46
CA SER A 53 -0.92 -5.85 14.70
C SER A 53 -0.80 -4.33 14.59
N GLU A 54 0.38 -3.78 14.91
CA GLU A 54 0.65 -2.34 14.81
C GLU A 54 1.32 -1.98 13.49
N TYR A 55 2.26 -2.83 13.03
CA TYR A 55 2.96 -2.64 11.77
C TYR A 55 2.00 -2.58 10.56
N THR A 56 1.07 -3.54 10.47
CA THR A 56 0.19 -3.67 9.29
C THR A 56 -0.66 -2.42 9.02
N PRO A 57 -1.42 -1.86 9.99
CA PRO A 57 -2.19 -0.64 9.76
C PRO A 57 -1.29 0.57 9.53
N ALA A 58 -0.14 0.68 10.21
CA ALA A 58 0.79 1.78 10.01
C ALA A 58 1.40 1.77 8.59
N CYS A 59 1.85 0.62 8.11
CA CYS A 59 2.41 0.45 6.78
C CYS A 59 1.35 0.71 5.70
N THR A 60 0.13 0.18 5.88
CA THR A 60 -0.99 0.44 4.96
C THR A 60 -1.30 1.94 4.83
N LYS A 61 -1.32 2.66 5.97
CA LYS A 61 -1.54 4.12 5.98
C LYS A 61 -0.41 4.86 5.25
N LEU A 62 0.85 4.52 5.53
CA LEU A 62 2.00 5.16 4.87
C LEU A 62 2.03 4.91 3.36
N ILE A 63 1.67 3.71 2.91
CA ILE A 63 1.55 3.39 1.48
C ILE A 63 0.47 4.25 0.81
N ALA A 64 -0.68 4.43 1.46
CA ALA A 64 -1.74 5.29 0.93
C ALA A 64 -1.29 6.75 0.86
N GLN A 65 -0.66 7.26 1.92
CA GLN A 65 -0.09 8.62 1.96
C GLN A 65 0.98 8.83 0.89
N PHE A 66 1.86 7.85 0.68
CA PHE A 66 2.87 7.87 -0.37
C PHE A 66 2.24 8.05 -1.75
N LYS A 67 1.20 7.27 -2.07
CA LYS A 67 0.50 7.37 -3.37
C LYS A 67 -0.12 8.76 -3.57
N THR A 68 -0.74 9.32 -2.52
CA THR A 68 -1.30 10.67 -2.57
C THR A 68 -0.22 11.73 -2.76
N ALA A 69 0.88 11.65 -2.00
CA ALA A 69 2.00 12.59 -2.11
C ALA A 69 2.68 12.51 -3.49
N LEU A 70 2.84 11.30 -4.03
CA LEU A 70 3.45 11.10 -5.35
C LEU A 70 2.61 11.74 -6.47
N ASN A 71 1.29 11.61 -6.41
CA ASN A 71 0.39 12.26 -7.37
C ASN A 71 0.49 13.79 -7.32
N LEU A 72 0.78 14.36 -6.15
CA LEU A 72 0.91 15.81 -5.97
C LEU A 72 2.22 16.37 -6.58
N VAL A 73 3.27 15.56 -6.63
CA VAL A 73 4.59 15.98 -7.14
C VAL A 73 4.98 15.34 -8.47
N GLN A 74 4.05 14.65 -9.14
CA GLN A 74 4.30 13.92 -10.40
C GLN A 74 4.94 14.79 -11.49
N ASP A 75 4.60 16.08 -11.54
CA ASP A 75 5.13 17.02 -12.54
C ASP A 75 6.61 17.34 -12.31
N GLN A 76 7.09 17.21 -11.07
CA GLN A 76 8.48 17.49 -10.67
C GLN A 76 9.31 16.22 -10.49
N VAL A 77 8.65 15.09 -10.23
CA VAL A 77 9.29 13.81 -9.95
C VAL A 77 8.91 12.81 -11.05
N PRO A 78 9.72 12.67 -12.10
CA PRO A 78 9.42 11.77 -13.22
C PRO A 78 9.42 10.29 -12.80
N SER A 79 10.24 9.93 -11.82
CA SER A 79 10.16 8.62 -11.16
C SER A 79 10.66 8.69 -9.72
N VAL A 80 10.14 7.80 -8.89
CA VAL A 80 10.53 7.71 -7.47
C VAL A 80 12.00 7.28 -7.34
N GLU A 81 12.48 6.40 -8.23
CA GLU A 81 13.90 6.02 -8.25
C GLU A 81 14.81 7.19 -8.59
N ALA A 82 14.40 8.06 -9.52
CA ALA A 82 15.13 9.28 -9.86
C ALA A 82 15.18 10.22 -8.65
N PHE A 83 14.05 10.43 -7.97
CA PHE A 83 13.97 11.22 -6.74
C PHE A 83 14.86 10.65 -5.64
N MET A 84 14.82 9.33 -5.41
CA MET A 84 15.67 8.69 -4.41
C MET A 84 17.16 8.85 -4.74
N LYS A 85 17.54 8.80 -6.02
CA LYS A 85 18.92 9.03 -6.45
C LYS A 85 19.35 10.49 -6.26
N GLU A 86 18.48 11.43 -6.63
CA GLU A 86 18.73 12.87 -6.53
C GLU A 86 18.95 13.31 -5.07
N TYR A 87 18.07 12.90 -4.17
CA TYR A 87 18.14 13.20 -2.74
C TYR A 87 19.01 12.22 -1.94
N ARG A 88 19.72 11.30 -2.62
CA ARG A 88 20.63 10.30 -2.03
C ARG A 88 19.97 9.45 -0.94
N LEU A 89 18.72 9.07 -1.16
CA LEU A 89 17.95 8.19 -0.28
C LEU A 89 18.38 6.73 -0.44
N ASN A 90 19.15 6.23 0.54
CA ASN A 90 19.48 4.81 0.64
C ASN A 90 18.42 4.05 1.46
N CYS A 91 17.24 3.86 0.86
CA CYS A 91 16.07 3.24 1.48
C CYS A 91 15.60 2.00 0.68
N PRO A 92 16.39 0.90 0.64
CA PRO A 92 16.10 -0.25 -0.21
C PRO A 92 14.83 -0.99 0.20
N LEU A 93 14.44 -0.95 1.48
CA LEU A 93 13.23 -1.62 1.96
C LEU A 93 11.98 -0.83 1.56
N ALA A 94 12.02 0.49 1.70
CA ALA A 94 10.95 1.34 1.18
C ALA A 94 10.81 1.22 -0.34
N ALA A 95 11.91 1.17 -1.08
CA ALA A 95 11.86 0.97 -2.53
C ALA A 95 11.16 -0.35 -2.90
N ASN A 96 11.48 -1.45 -2.22
CA ASN A 96 10.80 -2.73 -2.45
C ASN A 96 9.30 -2.63 -2.09
N ARG A 97 8.99 -2.11 -0.89
CA ARG A 97 7.62 -2.02 -0.38
C ARG A 97 6.74 -1.10 -1.22
N LEU A 98 7.23 0.06 -1.62
CA LEU A 98 6.43 1.10 -2.29
C LEU A 98 6.35 0.91 -3.80
N LEU A 99 7.43 0.43 -4.44
CA LEU A 99 7.51 0.38 -5.92
C LEU A 99 7.24 -1.01 -6.50
N LYS A 100 7.51 -2.09 -5.75
CA LYS A 100 7.36 -3.46 -6.25
C LYS A 100 6.14 -4.15 -5.66
N VAL A 101 6.00 -4.11 -4.33
CA VAL A 101 5.00 -4.92 -3.63
C VAL A 101 3.68 -4.17 -3.44
N GLY A 102 3.73 -2.93 -2.96
CA GLY A 102 2.55 -2.08 -2.77
C GLY A 102 1.61 -2.47 -1.62
N VAL A 103 1.94 -3.51 -0.83
CA VAL A 103 1.20 -3.98 0.35
C VAL A 103 2.16 -4.34 1.50
N PRO A 104 1.75 -4.30 2.78
CA PRO A 104 2.59 -4.68 3.91
C PRO A 104 3.13 -6.12 3.84
N ALA A 105 4.26 -6.39 4.52
CA ALA A 105 4.91 -7.71 4.52
C ALA A 105 3.97 -8.85 4.97
N THR A 106 3.12 -8.53 5.94
CA THR A 106 2.10 -9.43 6.51
C THR A 106 1.03 -9.82 5.51
N VAL A 107 0.72 -8.97 4.54
CA VAL A 107 -0.24 -9.27 3.47
C VAL A 107 0.45 -10.02 2.32
N GLU A 108 1.67 -9.63 1.99
CA GLU A 108 2.50 -10.28 0.96
C GLU A 108 2.80 -11.75 1.29
N HIS A 109 3.14 -12.05 2.54
CA HIS A 109 3.55 -13.38 2.98
C HIS A 109 2.48 -14.12 3.80
N GLY A 110 1.48 -13.41 4.35
CA GLY A 110 0.51 -13.95 5.31
C GLY A 110 -0.76 -14.56 4.71
N GLY A 111 -0.66 -15.19 3.54
CA GLY A 111 -1.69 -16.12 3.06
C GLY A 111 -1.98 -17.29 4.01
N GLY A 112 -1.17 -17.46 5.06
CA GLY A 112 -1.48 -18.32 6.20
C GLY A 112 -0.64 -17.93 7.39
N LEU A 113 -1.29 -17.47 8.46
CA LEU A 113 -1.04 -17.77 9.88
C LEU A 113 -1.70 -16.68 10.74
N GLY A 114 -2.87 -17.04 11.28
CA GLY A 114 -3.56 -16.49 12.45
C GLY A 114 -3.20 -15.09 12.93
N GLY A 115 -4.02 -14.11 12.56
CA GLY A 115 -4.04 -12.80 13.19
C GLY A 115 -5.30 -12.06 12.78
N ALA A 116 -6.33 -12.11 13.62
CA ALA A 116 -7.54 -11.34 13.45
C ALA A 116 -7.20 -9.84 13.38
N GLY A 117 -7.29 -9.25 12.19
CA GLY A 117 -7.11 -7.80 12.04
C GLY A 117 -6.73 -7.37 10.63
N GLY A 118 -7.74 -7.02 9.83
CA GLY A 118 -7.54 -6.06 8.73
C GLY A 118 -7.28 -6.65 7.35
N GLY A 119 -8.22 -7.42 6.83
CA GLY A 119 -8.32 -7.70 5.39
C GLY A 119 -9.78 -7.89 5.03
N ARG A 120 -10.46 -6.80 4.64
CA ARG A 120 -11.85 -6.85 4.15
C ARG A 120 -12.01 -7.85 3.01
N ASP A 121 -10.95 -8.16 2.27
CA ASP A 121 -10.97 -9.09 1.14
C ASP A 121 -10.72 -10.57 1.50
N ALA A 122 -9.89 -10.89 2.50
CA ALA A 122 -9.65 -12.28 2.90
C ALA A 122 -10.82 -12.86 3.71
N GLY A 123 -11.41 -12.04 4.59
CA GLY A 123 -12.65 -12.40 5.30
C GLY A 123 -13.83 -12.52 4.35
N ASN A 124 -13.90 -11.66 3.33
CA ASN A 124 -14.89 -11.80 2.25
C ASN A 124 -14.64 -13.07 1.43
N SER A 125 -13.41 -13.39 1.06
CA SER A 125 -13.13 -14.60 0.27
C SER A 125 -13.53 -15.88 1.02
N ALA A 126 -13.18 -16.01 2.30
CA ALA A 126 -13.60 -17.16 3.10
C ALA A 126 -15.14 -17.20 3.28
N LYS A 127 -15.77 -16.03 3.47
CA LYS A 127 -17.23 -15.91 3.56
C LYS A 127 -17.92 -16.30 2.25
N TYR A 128 -17.43 -15.80 1.11
CA TYR A 128 -17.96 -16.12 -0.22
C TYR A 128 -17.76 -17.60 -0.55
N VAL A 129 -16.61 -18.18 -0.22
CA VAL A 129 -16.38 -19.63 -0.37
C VAL A 129 -17.37 -20.42 0.50
N ALA A 130 -17.59 -20.01 1.74
CA ALA A 130 -18.57 -20.68 2.62
C ALA A 130 -20.01 -20.56 2.09
N GLU A 131 -20.42 -19.37 1.63
CA GLU A 131 -21.74 -19.13 1.05
C GLU A 131 -21.94 -19.94 -0.25
N THR A 132 -20.98 -19.93 -1.17
CA THR A 132 -21.06 -20.72 -2.42
C THR A 132 -21.12 -22.22 -2.14
N VAL A 133 -20.31 -22.73 -1.21
CA VAL A 133 -20.33 -24.16 -0.83
C VAL A 133 -21.68 -24.53 -0.20
N GLN A 134 -22.22 -23.68 0.68
CA GLN A 134 -23.52 -23.89 1.29
C GLN A 134 -24.63 -23.97 0.22
N HIS A 135 -24.72 -22.99 -0.68
CA HIS A 135 -25.72 -23.00 -1.76
C HIS A 135 -25.58 -24.23 -2.66
N PHE A 136 -24.35 -24.65 -2.97
CA PHE A 136 -24.10 -25.84 -3.78
C PHE A 136 -24.57 -27.13 -3.10
N ILE A 137 -24.30 -27.27 -1.80
CA ILE A 137 -24.79 -28.41 -1.00
C ILE A 137 -26.32 -28.43 -0.98
N THR A 138 -26.96 -27.28 -0.77
CA THR A 138 -28.43 -27.17 -0.74
C THR A 138 -29.07 -27.55 -2.08
N VAL A 139 -28.51 -27.09 -3.21
CA VAL A 139 -28.99 -27.48 -4.55
C VAL A 139 -28.79 -28.98 -4.76
N MET A 140 -27.62 -29.52 -4.42
CA MET A 140 -27.31 -30.93 -4.58
C MET A 140 -28.24 -31.84 -3.75
N ASP A 141 -28.53 -31.45 -2.52
CA ASP A 141 -29.44 -32.19 -1.63
C ASP A 141 -30.89 -32.17 -2.16
N SER A 142 -31.34 -31.01 -2.65
CA SER A 142 -32.66 -30.86 -3.29
C SER A 142 -32.82 -31.77 -4.50
N VAL A 143 -31.79 -31.87 -5.35
CA VAL A 143 -31.78 -32.80 -6.50
C VAL A 143 -31.80 -34.26 -6.04
N LYS A 144 -31.03 -34.62 -5.01
CA LYS A 144 -31.01 -35.99 -4.44
C LYS A 144 -32.34 -36.39 -3.80
N LEU A 145 -33.07 -35.44 -3.24
CA LEU A 145 -34.42 -35.63 -2.67
C LEU A 145 -35.51 -35.72 -3.75
N GLY A 146 -35.17 -35.58 -5.03
CA GLY A 146 -36.12 -35.68 -6.14
C GLY A 146 -36.89 -34.39 -6.43
N LEU A 147 -36.44 -33.25 -5.90
CA LEU A 147 -36.99 -31.94 -6.24
C LEU A 147 -36.46 -31.50 -7.61
N VAL A 148 -37.06 -32.04 -8.67
CA VAL A 148 -36.70 -31.77 -10.08
C VAL A 148 -37.64 -30.80 -10.78
N ALA A 149 -38.65 -30.28 -10.08
CA ALA A 149 -39.57 -29.30 -10.62
C ALA A 149 -38.88 -27.93 -10.78
N VAL A 150 -39.15 -27.26 -11.90
CA VAL A 150 -38.45 -26.03 -12.31
C VAL A 150 -38.68 -24.89 -11.31
N ASP A 151 -39.88 -24.78 -10.75
CA ASP A 151 -40.26 -23.81 -9.72
C ASP A 151 -39.51 -24.00 -8.39
N GLN A 152 -39.05 -25.23 -8.11
CA GLN A 152 -38.31 -25.56 -6.88
C GLN A 152 -36.79 -25.37 -7.04
N LEU A 153 -36.24 -25.65 -8.22
CA LEU A 153 -34.80 -25.51 -8.49
C LEU A 153 -34.39 -24.08 -8.88
N HIS A 154 -35.28 -23.35 -9.56
CA HIS A 154 -34.97 -22.02 -10.09
C HIS A 154 -34.56 -21.00 -9.00
N PRO A 155 -35.24 -20.90 -7.84
CA PRO A 155 -34.81 -20.02 -6.76
C PRO A 155 -33.43 -20.39 -6.20
N LEU A 156 -33.16 -21.69 -6.02
CA LEU A 156 -31.89 -22.19 -5.46
C LEU A 156 -30.69 -21.98 -6.40
N LEU A 157 -30.92 -22.05 -7.72
CA LEU A 157 -29.92 -21.73 -8.74
C LEU A 157 -29.65 -20.22 -8.85
N ALA A 158 -30.69 -19.39 -8.68
CA ALA A 158 -30.53 -17.93 -8.70
C ALA A 158 -29.67 -17.43 -7.52
N ASP A 159 -29.73 -18.10 -6.37
CA ASP A 159 -28.86 -17.79 -5.21
C ASP A 159 -27.40 -18.25 -5.42
N LEU A 160 -27.16 -19.24 -6.28
CA LEU A 160 -25.82 -19.74 -6.61
C LEU A 160 -25.14 -18.92 -7.73
N LEU A 161 -25.92 -18.39 -8.67
CA LEU A 161 -25.47 -17.57 -9.79
C LEU A 161 -25.98 -16.12 -9.61
N PRO A 162 -25.23 -15.26 -8.91
CA PRO A 162 -25.50 -13.84 -8.96
C PRO A 162 -25.34 -13.31 -10.40
N PRO A 163 -26.08 -12.26 -10.80
CA PRO A 163 -26.00 -11.67 -12.14
C PRO A 163 -24.64 -11.05 -12.47
#